data_AF-A0AAD4UVM2-F1
#
_entry.id   AF-A0AAD4UVM2-F1
#
_cell.length_a   1.000
_cell.length_b   1.000
_cell.length_c   1.000
_cell.angle_alpha   90.00
_cell.angle_beta   90.00
_cell.angle_gamma   90.00
#
_symmetry.space_group_name_H-M   'P 1'
#
loop_
_entity.id
_entity.type
_entity.pdbx_description
1 polymer ?
#
loop_
_entity_poly.entity_id
_entity_poly.type
_entity_poly.pdbx_seq_one_letter_code
_entity_poly.pdbx_strand_id
1 'polypeptide(L)'
;MLYVATQSSEDLFRMASVCPLFHTLANTPQVWNTISMAKYPDHPSWYRANPAVQHFLQQCRACDNPESIFREAFEVFFMHGNVEALYGMRIAATAGHMEAAYLVGLLGMSGIGQSKEDALEFLCSLN
;
A
#
# COMPACT_ATOMS: atom_id res chain seq x y z
N MET A 1 12.77 11.33 8.47
CA MET A 1 11.29 11.30 8.58
C MET A 1 10.69 10.14 7.79
N LEU A 2 11.05 9.96 6.51
CA LEU A 2 10.59 8.82 5.70
C LEU A 2 10.90 7.46 6.33
N TYR A 3 12.11 7.27 6.88
CA TYR A 3 12.45 6.04 7.61
C TYR A 3 11.55 5.80 8.84
N VAL A 4 11.16 6.84 9.57
CA VAL A 4 10.23 6.67 10.70
C VAL A 4 8.84 6.31 10.19
N ALA A 5 8.41 6.91 9.08
CA ALA A 5 7.13 6.61 8.44
C ALA A 5 7.01 5.14 7.99
N THR A 6 8.09 4.54 7.46
CA THR A 6 8.09 3.12 7.07
C THR A 6 8.09 2.16 8.26
N GLN A 7 8.55 2.60 9.43
CA GLN A 7 8.66 1.73 10.62
C GLN A 7 7.48 1.86 11.56
N SER A 8 6.95 3.07 11.75
CA SER A 8 5.93 3.35 12.76
C SER A 8 5.18 4.66 12.46
N SER A 9 3.93 4.52 12.02
CA SER A 9 3.03 5.66 11.85
C SER A 9 2.75 6.39 13.17
N GLU A 10 2.74 5.67 14.29
CA GLU A 10 2.52 6.28 15.61
C GLU A 10 3.68 7.16 16.06
N ASP A 11 4.92 6.70 15.88
CA ASP A 11 6.09 7.49 16.25
C ASP A 11 6.20 8.73 15.37
N LEU A 12 5.83 8.61 14.08
CA LEU A 12 5.69 9.77 13.20
C LEU A 12 4.65 10.76 13.76
N PHE A 13 3.45 10.31 14.13
CA PHE A 13 2.41 11.20 14.66
C PHE A 13 2.74 11.79 16.02
N ARG A 14 3.43 11.04 16.90
CA ARG A 14 3.96 11.57 18.16
C ARG A 14 5.01 12.65 17.91
N MET A 15 5.89 12.46 16.93
CA MET A 15 6.86 13.49 16.55
C MET A 15 6.17 14.72 15.94
N ALA A 16 5.11 14.51 15.16
CA ALA A 16 4.32 15.58 14.56
C ALA A 16 3.52 16.39 15.61
N SER A 17 3.16 15.81 16.76
CA SER A 17 2.35 16.50 17.77
C SER A 17 3.17 17.45 18.66
N VAL A 18 4.48 17.28 18.74
CA VAL A 18 5.34 18.07 19.64
C VAL A 18 5.88 19.36 19.01
N CYS A 19 5.85 19.51 17.68
CA CYS A 19 6.44 20.66 17.00
C CYS A 19 5.73 21.00 15.68
N PRO A 20 5.40 22.29 15.40
CA PRO A 20 4.80 22.70 14.13
C PRO A 20 5.64 22.34 12.90
N LEU A 21 6.98 22.42 13.00
CA LEU A 21 7.86 22.03 11.89
C LEU A 21 7.73 20.54 11.58
N PHE A 22 7.74 19.68 12.59
CA PHE A 22 7.53 18.24 12.39
C PHE A 22 6.12 17.93 11.93
N HIS A 23 5.11 18.67 12.39
CA HIS A 23 3.76 18.57 11.89
C HIS A 23 3.72 18.82 10.38
N THR A 24 4.30 19.91 9.89
CA THR A 24 4.33 20.21 8.45
C THR A 24 5.08 19.14 7.66
N LEU A 25 6.25 18.73 8.12
CA LEU A 25 7.07 17.73 7.42
C LEU A 25 6.39 16.35 7.39
N ALA A 26 5.70 15.95 8.45
CA ALA A 26 5.01 14.67 8.55
C ALA A 26 3.74 14.60 7.69
N ASN A 27 3.20 15.74 7.27
CA ASN A 27 1.97 15.82 6.48
C ASN A 27 2.24 16.10 4.99
N THR A 28 3.42 15.74 4.48
CA THR A 28 3.73 15.85 3.04
C THR A 28 3.18 14.66 2.25
N PRO A 29 2.79 14.82 0.97
CA PRO A 29 2.31 13.71 0.14
C PRO A 29 3.29 12.53 0.08
N GLN A 30 4.59 12.82 0.04
CA GLN A 30 5.63 11.78 0.04
C GLN A 30 5.61 10.95 1.33
N VAL A 31 5.37 11.55 2.49
CA VAL A 31 5.27 10.80 3.74
C VAL A 31 4.03 9.90 3.73
N TRP A 32 2.88 10.39 3.28
CA TRP A 32 1.66 9.58 3.17
C TRP A 32 1.76 8.45 2.14
N ASN A 33 2.51 8.66 1.05
CA ASN A 33 2.83 7.62 0.10
C ASN A 33 3.68 6.50 0.71
N THR A 34 4.60 6.82 1.63
CA THR A 34 5.58 5.86 2.16
C THR A 34 5.25 5.34 3.57
N ILE A 35 4.29 5.93 4.27
CA ILE A 35 3.94 5.54 5.64
C ILE A 35 3.40 4.12 5.68
N SER A 36 3.86 3.32 6.65
CA SER A 36 3.37 1.94 6.77
C SER A 36 1.96 1.89 7.35
N MET A 37 1.13 1.06 6.73
CA MET A 37 -0.22 0.74 7.17
C MET A 37 -0.29 -0.59 7.92
N ALA A 38 0.85 -1.27 8.16
CA ALA A 38 0.92 -2.59 8.78
C ALA A 38 0.21 -2.69 10.14
N LYS A 39 0.12 -1.57 10.88
CA LYS A 39 -0.60 -1.51 12.16
C LYS A 39 -2.12 -1.69 12.03
N TYR A 40 -2.68 -1.41 10.86
CA TYR A 40 -4.12 -1.39 10.62
C TYR A 40 -4.54 -2.49 9.62
N PRO A 41 -4.59 -3.77 10.02
CA PRO A 41 -4.94 -4.89 9.12
C PRO A 41 -6.39 -4.85 8.57
N ASP A 42 -6.63 -5.72 7.60
CA ASP A 42 -7.20 -5.36 6.29
C ASP A 42 -8.69 -5.03 6.18
N HIS A 43 -9.51 -5.15 7.22
CA HIS A 43 -10.94 -4.89 7.04
C HIS A 43 -11.32 -3.47 7.49
N PRO A 44 -11.63 -2.53 6.56
CA PRO A 44 -11.89 -1.12 6.91
C PRO A 44 -13.06 -0.94 7.89
N SER A 45 -14.00 -1.91 7.92
CA SER A 45 -15.12 -1.88 8.87
C SER A 45 -14.69 -1.95 10.33
N TRP A 46 -13.52 -2.53 10.65
CA TRP A 46 -13.00 -2.63 12.01
C TRP A 46 -12.68 -1.26 12.61
N TYR A 47 -12.44 -0.26 11.75
CA TYR A 47 -12.06 1.08 12.15
C TYR A 47 -13.16 2.11 11.88
N ARG A 48 -14.38 1.67 11.53
CA ARG A 48 -15.48 2.59 11.16
C ARG A 48 -15.79 3.60 12.27
N ALA A 49 -15.67 3.19 13.53
CA ALA A 49 -15.94 4.04 14.69
C ALA A 49 -14.74 4.92 15.10
N ASN A 50 -13.59 4.85 14.43
CA ASN A 50 -12.39 5.60 14.77
C ASN A 50 -12.05 6.65 13.70
N PRO A 51 -12.44 7.92 13.89
CA PRO A 51 -12.22 8.98 12.89
C PRO A 51 -10.74 9.21 12.54
N ALA A 52 -9.83 9.03 13.49
CA ALA A 52 -8.40 9.23 13.26
C ALA A 52 -7.84 8.16 12.31
N VAL A 53 -8.26 6.90 12.48
CA VAL A 53 -7.87 5.82 11.57
C VAL A 53 -8.53 6.00 10.20
N GLN A 54 -9.78 6.45 10.14
CA GLN A 54 -10.42 6.76 8.84
C GLN A 54 -9.66 7.86 8.09
N HIS A 55 -9.26 8.93 8.78
CA HIS A 55 -8.45 9.98 8.18
C HIS A 55 -7.09 9.44 7.71
N PHE A 56 -6.41 8.61 8.51
CA PHE A 56 -5.17 7.95 8.12
C PHE A 56 -5.32 7.13 6.82
N LEU A 57 -6.33 6.27 6.75
CA LEU A 57 -6.61 5.43 5.58
C LEU A 57 -6.92 6.30 4.34
N GLN A 58 -7.69 7.37 4.53
CA GLN A 58 -8.02 8.30 3.45
C GLN A 58 -6.79 9.03 2.91
N GLN A 59 -5.88 9.48 3.77
CA GLN A 59 -4.64 10.14 3.35
C GLN A 59 -3.71 9.19 2.60
N CYS A 60 -3.58 7.94 3.07
CA CYS A 60 -2.80 6.91 2.37
C CYS A 60 -3.35 6.67 0.95
N ARG A 61 -4.67 6.54 0.82
CA ARG A 61 -5.32 6.39 -0.50
C ARG A 61 -5.12 7.62 -1.38
N ALA A 62 -5.28 8.83 -0.84
CA ALA A 62 -5.14 10.07 -1.59
C ALA A 62 -3.71 10.34 -2.08
N CYS A 63 -2.71 9.69 -1.49
CA CYS A 63 -1.30 9.84 -1.84
C CYS A 63 -0.71 8.58 -2.50
N ASP A 64 -1.55 7.72 -3.09
CA ASP A 64 -1.13 6.53 -3.83
C ASP A 64 -0.20 5.60 -3.04
N ASN A 65 -0.46 5.44 -1.75
CA ASN A 65 0.33 4.56 -0.88
C ASN A 65 0.31 3.11 -1.42
N PRO A 66 1.47 2.46 -1.63
CA PRO A 66 1.53 1.11 -2.19
C PRO A 66 0.78 0.05 -1.39
N GLU A 67 0.81 0.12 -0.05
CA GLU A 67 0.04 -0.80 0.80
C GLU A 67 -1.47 -0.57 0.62
N SER A 68 -1.90 0.69 0.47
CA SER A 68 -3.31 1.03 0.20
C SER A 68 -3.78 0.51 -1.15
N ILE A 69 -2.98 0.72 -2.20
CA ILE A 69 -3.28 0.24 -3.56
C ILE A 69 -3.35 -1.28 -3.57
N PHE A 70 -2.39 -1.94 -2.91
CA PHE A 70 -2.36 -3.39 -2.82
C PHE A 70 -3.62 -3.95 -2.15
N ARG A 71 -4.03 -3.39 -1.01
CA ARG A 71 -5.24 -3.84 -0.28
C ARG A 71 -6.51 -3.73 -1.12
N GLU A 72 -6.69 -2.60 -1.81
CA GLU A 72 -7.83 -2.38 -2.69
C GLU A 72 -7.82 -3.36 -3.88
N ALA A 73 -6.67 -3.53 -4.53
CA ALA A 73 -6.50 -4.49 -5.61
C ALA A 73 -6.74 -5.94 -5.16
N PHE A 74 -6.26 -6.30 -3.96
CA PHE A 74 -6.46 -7.62 -3.36
C PHE A 74 -7.93 -7.92 -3.12
N GLU A 75 -8.66 -6.99 -2.50
CA GLU A 75 -10.09 -7.15 -2.26
C GLU A 75 -10.86 -7.29 -3.58
N VAL A 76 -10.58 -6.44 -4.57
CA VAL A 76 -11.27 -6.49 -5.87
C VAL A 76 -10.94 -7.79 -6.62
N PHE A 77 -9.69 -8.23 -6.62
CA PHE A 77 -9.29 -9.47 -7.29
C PHE A 77 -9.92 -10.71 -6.63
N PHE A 78 -9.75 -10.87 -5.32
CA PHE A 78 -10.14 -12.11 -4.63
C PHE A 78 -11.62 -12.16 -4.23
N MET A 79 -12.23 -11.03 -3.85
CA MET A 79 -13.64 -11.01 -3.41
C MET A 79 -14.61 -10.84 -4.58
N HIS A 80 -14.19 -10.14 -5.64
CA HIS A 80 -15.06 -9.84 -6.78
C HIS A 80 -14.67 -10.61 -8.05
N GLY A 81 -13.56 -11.36 -8.04
CA GLY A 81 -13.09 -12.13 -9.19
C GLY A 81 -12.65 -11.27 -10.37
N ASN A 82 -12.36 -9.98 -10.15
CA ASN A 82 -11.99 -9.07 -11.22
C ASN A 82 -10.48 -9.13 -11.47
N VAL A 83 -10.11 -9.78 -12.57
CA VAL A 83 -8.73 -9.98 -13.01
C VAL A 83 -8.00 -8.66 -13.31
N GLU A 84 -8.72 -7.60 -13.72
CA GLU A 84 -8.12 -6.29 -14.01
C GLU A 84 -7.46 -5.67 -12.77
N ALA A 85 -7.91 -6.05 -11.57
CA ALA A 85 -7.31 -5.58 -10.32
C ALA A 85 -5.85 -6.05 -10.14
N LEU A 86 -5.40 -7.06 -10.90
CA LEU A 86 -3.98 -7.43 -10.95
C LEU A 86 -3.08 -6.25 -11.34
N TYR A 87 -3.59 -5.29 -12.13
CA TYR A 87 -2.87 -4.07 -12.47
C TYR A 87 -2.52 -3.23 -11.23
N GLY A 88 -3.43 -3.11 -10.26
CA GLY A 88 -3.16 -2.41 -9.00
C GLY A 88 -2.05 -3.09 -8.19
N MET A 89 -2.04 -4.43 -8.14
CA MET A 89 -0.96 -5.19 -7.50
C MET A 89 0.39 -4.95 -8.20
N ARG A 90 0.41 -4.84 -9.53
CA ARG A 90 1.63 -4.49 -10.28
C ARG A 90 2.15 -3.10 -9.92
N ILE A 91 1.27 -2.10 -9.80
CA ILE A 91 1.66 -0.76 -9.34
C ILE A 91 2.32 -0.83 -7.95
N ALA A 92 1.69 -1.53 -7.01
CA ALA A 92 2.24 -1.67 -5.67
C ALA A 92 3.60 -2.40 -5.67
N ALA A 93 3.74 -3.46 -6.48
CA ALA A 93 4.98 -4.20 -6.65
C ALA A 93 6.10 -3.34 -7.24
N THR A 94 5.82 -2.53 -8.27
CA THR A 94 6.78 -1.56 -8.85
C THR A 94 7.23 -0.52 -7.82
N ALA A 95 6.36 -0.18 -6.86
CA ALA A 95 6.71 0.70 -5.75
C ALA A 95 7.46 -0.01 -4.59
N GLY A 96 7.83 -1.28 -4.77
CA GLY A 96 8.61 -2.07 -3.81
C GLY A 96 7.79 -2.86 -2.79
N HIS A 97 6.46 -2.97 -2.96
CA HIS A 97 5.62 -3.76 -2.06
C HIS A 97 5.83 -5.27 -2.28
N MET A 98 6.45 -5.94 -1.31
CA MET A 98 6.96 -7.30 -1.46
C MET A 98 5.85 -8.35 -1.66
N GLU A 99 4.78 -8.27 -0.87
CA GLU A 99 3.63 -9.19 -0.98
C GLU A 99 2.91 -9.05 -2.32
N ALA A 100 2.94 -7.83 -2.90
CA ALA A 100 2.34 -7.58 -4.20
C ALA A 100 3.18 -8.21 -5.31
N ALA A 101 4.52 -8.06 -5.24
CA ALA A 101 5.45 -8.71 -6.16
C ALA A 101 5.31 -10.23 -6.11
N TYR A 102 5.24 -10.81 -4.90
CA TYR A 102 5.02 -12.24 -4.71
C TYR A 102 3.72 -12.72 -5.35
N LEU A 103 2.59 -12.03 -5.08
CA LEU A 103 1.29 -12.44 -5.61
C LEU A 103 1.18 -12.28 -7.12
N VAL A 104 1.70 -11.19 -7.70
CA VAL A 104 1.74 -11.03 -9.16
C VAL A 104 2.55 -12.15 -9.80
N GLY A 105 3.70 -12.49 -9.21
CA GLY A 105 4.53 -13.60 -9.66
C GLY A 105 3.80 -14.94 -9.59
N LEU A 106 3.21 -15.27 -8.43
CA LEU A 106 2.47 -16.52 -8.22
C LEU A 106 1.29 -16.68 -9.20
N LEU A 107 0.47 -15.64 -9.35
CA LEU A 107 -0.69 -15.64 -10.24
C LEU A 107 -0.25 -15.75 -11.71
N GLY A 108 0.75 -14.96 -12.11
CA GLY A 108 1.27 -14.99 -13.48
C GLY A 108 1.91 -16.32 -13.86
N MET A 109 2.71 -16.92 -12.97
CA MET A 109 3.29 -18.25 -13.18
C MET A 109 2.23 -19.37 -13.22
N SER A 110 1.06 -19.13 -12.63
CA SER A 110 -0.12 -20.00 -12.71
C SER A 110 -0.97 -19.75 -13.97
N GLY A 111 -0.60 -18.78 -14.83
CA GLY A 111 -1.34 -18.42 -16.04
C GLY A 111 -2.60 -17.59 -15.77
N ILE A 112 -2.71 -16.95 -14.60
CA ILE A 112 -3.87 -16.15 -14.21
C ILE A 112 -3.58 -14.68 -14.54
N GLY A 113 -4.43 -14.09 -15.39
CA GLY A 113 -4.42 -12.67 -15.75
C GLY A 113 -3.35 -12.23 -16.74
N GLN A 114 -2.27 -13.01 -16.92
CA GLN A 114 -1.20 -12.74 -17.88
C GLN A 114 -0.48 -14.03 -18.30
N SER A 115 0.36 -13.96 -19.34
CA SER A 115 1.22 -15.08 -19.72
C SER A 115 2.36 -15.28 -18.70
N LYS A 116 2.98 -16.47 -18.71
CA LYS A 116 4.10 -16.76 -17.81
C LYS A 116 5.33 -15.93 -18.19
N GLU A 117 5.52 -15.69 -19.48
CA GLU A 117 6.57 -14.86 -20.05
C GLU A 117 6.43 -13.41 -19.58
N ASP A 118 5.21 -12.83 -19.68
CA ASP A 118 4.94 -11.47 -19.21
C ASP A 118 5.16 -11.35 -17.69
N ALA A 119 4.74 -12.37 -16.93
CA ALA A 119 4.93 -12.41 -15.49
C ALA A 119 6.42 -12.43 -15.11
N LEU A 120 7.21 -13.25 -15.80
CA LEU A 120 8.65 -13.34 -15.58
C LEU A 120 9.36 -12.04 -15.96
N GLU A 121 9.02 -11.46 -17.12
CA GLU A 121 9.56 -10.17 -17.56
C GLU A 121 9.25 -9.07 -16.54
N PHE A 122 8.01 -9.02 -16.04
CA PHE A 122 7.63 -8.10 -14.99
C PHE A 122 8.46 -8.30 -13.73
N LEU A 123 8.61 -9.53 -13.23
CA LEU A 123 9.42 -9.80 -12.03
C LEU A 123 10.90 -9.42 -12.22
N CYS A 124 11.46 -9.68 -13.39
CA CYS A 124 12.82 -9.25 -13.74
C CYS A 124 12.98 -7.72 -13.72
N SER A 125 11.91 -6.97 -14.04
CA SER A 125 11.92 -5.50 -14.02
C SER A 125 11.86 -4.89 -12.61
N LEU A 126 11.58 -5.68 -11.57
CA LEU A 126 11.51 -5.22 -10.18
C LEU A 126 12.88 -5.14 -9.48
N ASN A 127 13.96 -5.60 -10.14
CA ASN A 127 15.33 -5.62 -9.63
C ASN A 127 16.13 -4.35 -9.94
#